data_AF-A0A2V7T656-F1
#
_entry.id   AF-A0A2V7T656-F1
#
_cell.length_a   1.000
_cell.length_b   1.000
_cell.length_c   1.000
_cell.angle_alpha   90.00
_cell.angle_beta   90.00
_cell.angle_gamma   90.00
#
_symmetry.space_group_name_H-M   'P 1'
#
loop_
_entity.id
_entity.type
_entity.pdbx_description
1 polymer ?
#
loop_
_entity_poly.entity_id
_entity_poly.type
_entity_poly.pdbx_seq_one_letter_code
_entity_poly.pdbx_strand_id
1 'polypeptide(L)'
;STGVSWWRLVRAKQTWAFAVGKLLADPVWWFYLYWLPKFLDARYGIKLSQLAAPLIVVYLVADIGSVGGGWLSGAFIKRGWTVNRARKTAMLAMALLIVPTAYAPRADSLWTAVALVSVAAAAHQAWSANVYTLASDMFPQPAVASVVGIGAFAGAMGGVLFQQITGRVLDANGSNYTPIFLVCGLAYITAWLIIHLLAPRLEPAAIGDAPRSAPRPPPHPVA
;
A
#
# COMPACT_ATOMS: atom_id res chain seq x y z
N SER A 1 23.65 -19.74 9.14
CA SER A 1 22.57 -18.77 8.93
C SER A 1 21.69 -18.76 10.17
N THR A 2 21.83 -17.78 11.06
CA THR A 2 20.88 -17.63 12.18
C THR A 2 19.80 -16.66 11.73
N GLY A 3 18.71 -17.20 11.19
CA GLY A 3 17.54 -16.41 10.80
C GLY A 3 16.94 -15.69 12.01
N VAL A 4 16.39 -14.50 11.78
CA VAL A 4 15.66 -13.75 12.82
C VAL A 4 14.45 -14.58 13.27
N SER A 5 14.26 -14.75 14.58
CA SER A 5 13.13 -15.50 15.13
C SER A 5 11.78 -14.89 14.69
N TRP A 6 10.89 -15.72 14.13
CA TRP A 6 9.54 -15.32 13.70
C TRP A 6 8.74 -14.62 14.82
N TRP A 7 8.88 -15.08 16.07
CA TRP A 7 8.20 -14.47 17.21
C TRP A 7 8.66 -13.05 17.49
N ARG A 8 9.92 -12.72 17.20
CA ARG A 8 10.43 -11.35 17.33
C ARG A 8 9.83 -10.44 16.25
N LEU A 9 9.61 -10.95 15.04
CA LEU A 9 8.99 -10.20 13.95
C LEU A 9 7.54 -9.81 14.28
N VAL A 10 6.70 -10.77 14.72
CA VAL A 10 5.30 -10.48 15.03
C VAL A 10 5.11 -9.60 16.28
N ARG A 11 6.10 -9.53 17.18
CA ARG A 11 6.09 -8.59 18.31
C ARG A 11 6.56 -7.18 17.94
N ALA A 12 7.23 -7.01 16.80
CA ALA A 12 7.71 -5.70 16.36
C ALA A 12 6.57 -4.86 15.78
N LYS A 13 6.34 -3.66 16.34
CA LYS A 13 5.34 -2.71 15.84
C LYS A 13 5.54 -2.31 14.38
N GLN A 14 6.80 -2.32 13.90
CA GLN A 14 7.18 -2.04 12.51
C GLN A 14 6.59 -3.08 11.55
N THR A 15 6.43 -4.33 11.98
CA THR A 15 5.83 -5.39 11.16
C THR A 15 4.37 -5.08 10.92
N TRP A 16 3.67 -4.62 11.96
CA TRP A 16 2.27 -4.22 11.88
C TRP A 16 2.08 -2.92 11.11
N ALA A 17 3.03 -1.98 11.18
CA ALA A 17 3.00 -0.80 10.32
C ALA A 17 3.02 -1.21 8.84
N PHE A 18 3.94 -2.09 8.44
CA PHE A 18 3.97 -2.63 7.08
C PHE A 18 2.69 -3.41 6.73
N ALA A 19 2.26 -4.32 7.61
CA ALA A 19 1.11 -5.19 7.38
C ALA A 19 -0.20 -4.40 7.21
N VAL A 20 -0.44 -3.37 8.04
CA VAL A 20 -1.62 -2.49 7.91
C VAL A 20 -1.59 -1.73 6.58
N GLY A 21 -0.41 -1.26 6.16
CA GLY A 21 -0.24 -0.59 4.88
C GLY A 21 -0.67 -1.43 3.68
N LYS A 22 -0.52 -2.77 3.77
CA LYS A 22 -1.00 -3.72 2.77
C LYS A 22 -2.45 -4.15 2.99
N LEU A 23 -2.82 -4.46 4.24
CA LEU A 23 -4.17 -4.89 4.62
C LEU A 23 -5.26 -3.92 4.16
N LEU A 24 -4.99 -2.61 4.19
CA LEU A 24 -5.96 -1.59 3.79
C LEU A 24 -5.85 -1.19 2.31
N ALA A 25 -4.68 -1.33 1.68
CA ALA A 25 -4.45 -0.91 0.30
C ALA A 25 -4.74 -2.03 -0.72
N ASP A 26 -4.28 -3.25 -0.47
CA ASP A 26 -4.44 -4.39 -1.37
C ASP A 26 -5.91 -4.72 -1.71
N PRO A 27 -6.88 -4.63 -0.77
CA PRO A 27 -8.29 -4.87 -1.09
C PRO A 27 -8.84 -3.87 -2.12
N VAL A 28 -8.39 -2.62 -2.09
CA VAL A 28 -8.82 -1.59 -3.06
C VAL A 28 -8.30 -1.91 -4.46
N TRP A 29 -7.08 -2.43 -4.57
CA TRP A 29 -6.56 -2.90 -5.85
C TRP A 29 -7.38 -4.05 -6.42
N TRP A 30 -7.70 -5.05 -5.58
CA TRP A 30 -8.56 -6.16 -5.99
C TRP A 30 -9.95 -5.69 -6.39
N PHE A 31 -10.49 -4.68 -5.70
CA PHE A 31 -11.73 -4.05 -6.11
C PHE A 31 -11.65 -3.47 -7.53
N TYR A 32 -10.59 -2.73 -7.86
CA TYR A 32 -10.42 -2.24 -9.23
C TYR A 32 -10.26 -3.37 -10.25
N LEU A 33 -9.59 -4.47 -9.92
CA LEU A 33 -9.44 -5.61 -10.83
C LEU A 33 -10.77 -6.32 -11.14
N TYR A 34 -11.60 -6.53 -10.13
CA TYR A 34 -12.75 -7.44 -10.23
C TYR A 34 -14.11 -6.72 -10.30
N TRP A 35 -14.21 -5.50 -9.78
CA TRP A 35 -15.47 -4.77 -9.67
C TRP A 35 -15.54 -3.53 -10.56
N LEU A 36 -14.42 -2.99 -11.02
CA LEU A 36 -14.43 -1.84 -11.93
C LEU A 36 -15.26 -2.09 -13.20
N PRO A 37 -15.13 -3.25 -13.90
CA PRO A 37 -15.95 -3.50 -15.08
C PRO A 37 -17.45 -3.53 -14.75
N LYS A 38 -17.82 -4.15 -13.62
CA LYS A 38 -19.21 -4.23 -13.15
C LYS A 38 -19.77 -2.87 -12.74
N PHE A 39 -18.96 -2.04 -12.09
CA PHE A 39 -19.33 -0.67 -11.75
C PHE A 39 -19.62 0.16 -13.01
N LEU A 40 -18.73 0.07 -13.98
CA LEU A 40 -18.85 0.80 -15.24
C LEU A 40 -20.09 0.36 -16.03
N ASP A 41 -20.37 -0.93 -16.09
CA ASP A 41 -21.60 -1.47 -16.69
C ASP A 41 -22.85 -1.02 -15.93
N ALA A 42 -22.89 -1.21 -14.61
CA ALA A 42 -24.04 -0.83 -13.78
C ALA A 42 -24.38 0.67 -13.86
N ARG A 43 -23.38 1.56 -13.98
CA ARG A 43 -23.58 3.01 -14.00
C ARG A 43 -23.83 3.59 -15.40
N TYR A 44 -23.22 3.01 -16.43
CA TYR A 44 -23.19 3.59 -17.78
C TYR A 44 -23.77 2.68 -18.86
N GLY A 45 -24.18 1.45 -18.53
CA GLY A 45 -24.82 0.50 -19.47
C GLY A 45 -23.91 0.04 -20.61
N ILE A 46 -22.59 0.07 -20.40
CA ILE A 46 -21.59 -0.23 -21.42
C ILE A 46 -21.39 -1.74 -21.60
N LYS A 47 -21.63 -2.22 -22.83
CA LYS A 47 -21.42 -3.61 -23.22
C LYS A 47 -19.94 -4.01 -23.03
N LEU A 48 -19.70 -5.31 -22.82
CA LEU A 48 -18.37 -5.89 -22.61
C LEU A 48 -17.33 -5.49 -23.68
N SER A 49 -17.75 -5.27 -24.93
CA SER A 49 -16.88 -4.82 -26.02
C SER A 49 -16.34 -3.39 -25.86
N GLN A 50 -17.00 -2.54 -25.08
CA GLN A 50 -16.60 -1.15 -24.83
C GLN A 50 -15.80 -0.98 -23.53
N LEU A 51 -15.67 -2.04 -22.72
CA LEU A 51 -14.90 -2.01 -21.47
C LEU A 51 -13.38 -2.02 -21.68
N ALA A 52 -12.91 -2.51 -22.83
CA ALA A 52 -11.49 -2.66 -23.10
C ALA A 52 -10.73 -1.33 -22.99
N ALA A 53 -11.20 -0.28 -23.66
CA ALA A 53 -10.52 1.02 -23.66
C ALA A 53 -10.44 1.68 -22.27
N PRO A 54 -11.55 1.80 -21.50
CA PRO A 54 -11.51 2.28 -20.11
C PRO A 54 -10.49 1.55 -19.23
N LEU A 55 -10.48 0.21 -19.28
CA LEU A 55 -9.58 -0.60 -18.45
C LEU A 55 -8.12 -0.45 -18.87
N ILE A 56 -7.84 -0.41 -20.17
CA ILE A 56 -6.50 -0.15 -20.70
C ILE A 56 -5.98 1.20 -20.19
N VAL A 57 -6.80 2.26 -20.27
CA VAL A 57 -6.41 3.59 -19.77
C VAL A 57 -6.09 3.54 -18.28
N VAL A 58 -6.94 2.91 -17.47
CA VAL A 58 -6.73 2.79 -16.01
C VAL A 58 -5.41 2.09 -15.71
N TYR A 59 -5.13 0.97 -16.36
CA TYR A 59 -3.91 0.19 -16.08
C TYR A 59 -2.65 0.85 -16.63
N LEU A 60 -2.68 1.50 -17.80
CA LEU A 60 -1.55 2.28 -18.30
C LEU A 60 -1.20 3.45 -17.37
N VAL A 61 -2.21 4.15 -16.86
CA VAL A 61 -2.00 5.21 -15.87
C VAL A 61 -1.47 4.63 -14.55
N ALA A 62 -1.95 3.45 -14.14
CA ALA A 62 -1.42 2.74 -12.98
C ALA A 62 0.08 2.41 -13.12
N ASP A 63 0.50 1.96 -14.31
CA ASP A 63 1.90 1.66 -14.62
C ASP A 63 2.78 2.91 -14.48
N ILE A 64 2.33 4.06 -14.98
CA ILE A 64 3.02 5.34 -14.78
C ILE A 64 3.17 5.64 -13.28
N GLY A 65 2.11 5.42 -12.49
CA GLY A 65 2.13 5.59 -11.04
C GLY A 65 3.16 4.71 -10.34
N SER A 66 3.33 3.46 -10.78
CA SER A 66 4.29 2.50 -10.21
C SER A 66 5.73 3.00 -10.27
N VAL A 67 6.11 3.60 -11.41
CA VAL A 67 7.45 4.16 -11.63
C VAL A 67 7.58 5.51 -10.89
N GLY A 68 6.56 6.36 -11.02
CA GLY A 68 6.56 7.71 -10.43
C GLY A 68 6.62 7.71 -8.90
N GLY A 69 5.94 6.76 -8.24
CA GLY A 69 5.87 6.70 -6.78
C GLY A 69 7.22 6.47 -6.08
N GLY A 70 8.04 5.57 -6.62
CA GLY A 70 9.39 5.34 -6.12
C GLY A 70 10.33 6.51 -6.41
N TRP A 71 10.19 7.12 -7.59
CA TRP A 71 11.00 8.27 -7.96
C TRP A 71 10.71 9.48 -7.08
N LEU A 72 9.45 9.72 -6.71
CA LEU A 72 9.05 10.85 -5.86
C LEU A 72 9.77 10.84 -4.50
N SER A 73 9.73 9.72 -3.77
CA SER A 73 10.42 9.63 -2.48
C SER A 73 11.95 9.64 -2.65
N GLY A 74 12.47 9.01 -3.70
CA GLY A 74 13.88 9.09 -4.06
C GLY A 74 14.34 10.53 -4.34
N ALA A 75 13.53 11.35 -5.01
CA ALA A 75 13.82 12.75 -5.28
C ALA A 75 13.86 13.59 -4.00
N PHE A 76 12.98 13.34 -3.03
CA PHE A 76 13.05 13.98 -1.71
C PHE A 76 14.34 13.61 -0.96
N ILE A 77 14.73 12.33 -0.98
CA ILE A 77 15.96 11.87 -0.34
C ILE A 77 17.19 12.53 -1.01
N LYS A 78 17.24 12.60 -2.34
CA LYS A 78 18.30 13.30 -3.08
C LYS A 78 18.39 14.79 -2.75
N ARG A 79 17.29 15.40 -2.32
CA ARG A 79 17.21 16.80 -1.84
C ARG A 79 17.54 16.95 -0.34
N GLY A 80 18.06 15.91 0.30
CA GLY A 80 18.50 15.94 1.70
C GLY A 80 17.40 15.66 2.74
N TRP A 81 16.22 15.19 2.32
CA TRP A 81 15.20 14.79 3.30
C TRP A 81 15.58 13.47 3.97
N THR A 82 15.25 13.32 5.26
CA THR A 82 15.38 12.04 5.94
C THR A 82 14.45 11.00 5.30
N VAL A 83 14.83 9.71 5.36
CA VAL A 83 14.03 8.60 4.82
C VAL A 83 12.61 8.62 5.38
N ASN A 84 12.46 8.79 6.70
CA ASN A 84 11.15 8.91 7.35
C ASN A 84 10.29 10.02 6.74
N ARG A 85 10.85 11.23 6.59
CA ARG A 85 10.11 12.38 6.04
C ARG A 85 9.76 12.16 4.57
N ALA A 86 10.71 11.67 3.77
CA ALA A 86 10.52 11.43 2.35
C ALA A 86 9.44 10.37 2.07
N ARG A 87 9.54 9.20 2.70
CA ARG A 87 8.58 8.10 2.54
C ARG A 87 7.18 8.50 2.98
N LYS A 88 7.05 9.05 4.20
CA LYS A 88 5.73 9.43 4.74
C LYS A 88 5.07 10.55 3.95
N THR A 89 5.83 11.52 3.46
CA THR A 89 5.26 12.61 2.66
C THR A 89 4.79 12.09 1.30
N ALA A 90 5.59 11.25 0.63
CA ALA A 90 5.19 10.62 -0.62
C ALA A 90 3.91 9.79 -0.44
N MET A 91 3.85 8.95 0.61
CA MET A 91 2.67 8.15 0.93
C MET A 91 1.44 9.00 1.27
N LEU A 92 1.60 10.11 2.00
CA LEU A 92 0.50 11.02 2.30
C LEU A 92 -0.05 11.66 1.03
N ALA A 93 0.83 12.10 0.12
CA ALA A 93 0.41 12.65 -1.17
C ALA A 93 -0.41 11.62 -1.96
N MET A 94 0.01 10.36 -1.99
CA MET A 94 -0.77 9.29 -2.65
C MET A 94 -2.10 9.04 -1.95
N ALA A 95 -2.12 9.03 -0.61
CA ALA A 95 -3.35 8.85 0.16
C ALA A 95 -4.37 9.96 -0.14
N LEU A 96 -3.92 11.21 -0.25
CA LEU A 96 -4.77 12.34 -0.61
C LEU A 96 -5.24 12.29 -2.08
N LEU A 97 -4.37 11.88 -3.01
CA LEU A 97 -4.70 11.73 -4.43
C LEU A 97 -5.77 10.66 -4.70
N ILE A 98 -5.92 9.68 -3.81
CA ILE A 98 -6.93 8.61 -3.96
C ILE A 98 -8.32 9.09 -3.51
N VAL A 99 -8.43 10.01 -2.56
CA VAL A 99 -9.70 10.47 -1.98
C VAL A 99 -10.77 10.82 -3.03
N PRO A 100 -10.45 11.55 -4.13
CA PRO A 100 -11.44 11.88 -5.15
C PRO A 100 -12.14 10.67 -5.80
N THR A 101 -11.58 9.46 -5.73
CA THR A 101 -12.24 8.23 -6.21
C THR A 101 -13.60 8.02 -5.54
N ALA A 102 -13.81 8.53 -4.32
CA ALA A 102 -15.11 8.48 -3.64
C ALA A 102 -16.25 9.15 -4.41
N TYR A 103 -15.92 10.05 -5.35
CA TYR A 103 -16.88 10.71 -6.23
C TYR A 103 -17.13 9.99 -7.55
N ALA A 104 -16.38 8.91 -7.87
CA ALA A 104 -16.54 8.18 -9.13
C ALA A 104 -17.99 7.69 -9.37
N PRO A 105 -18.75 7.19 -8.37
CA PRO A 105 -20.16 6.81 -8.58
C PRO A 105 -21.09 7.97 -8.94
N ARG A 106 -20.68 9.21 -8.62
CA ARG A 106 -21.43 10.44 -8.91
C ARG A 106 -20.95 11.13 -10.20
N ALA A 107 -19.99 10.56 -10.92
CA ALA A 107 -19.49 11.15 -12.14
C ALA A 107 -20.56 11.11 -13.25
N ASP A 108 -20.80 12.26 -13.88
CA ASP A 108 -21.82 12.43 -14.92
C ASP A 108 -21.47 11.70 -16.23
N SER A 109 -20.18 11.49 -16.48
CA SER A 109 -19.69 10.80 -17.68
C SER A 109 -18.79 9.61 -17.35
N LEU A 110 -18.79 8.62 -18.24
CA LEU A 110 -17.91 7.46 -18.19
C LEU A 110 -16.44 7.87 -18.03
N TRP A 111 -15.97 8.80 -18.85
CA TRP A 111 -14.57 9.21 -18.86
C TRP A 111 -14.17 9.99 -17.61
N THR A 112 -15.10 10.69 -16.97
CA THR A 112 -14.85 11.31 -15.67
C THR A 112 -14.65 10.24 -14.59
N ALA A 113 -15.47 9.19 -14.54
CA ALA A 113 -15.26 8.06 -13.62
C ALA A 113 -13.95 7.34 -13.92
N VAL A 114 -13.64 7.07 -15.19
CA VAL A 114 -12.39 6.45 -15.62
C VAL A 114 -11.19 7.29 -15.19
N ALA A 115 -11.23 8.62 -15.34
CA ALA A 115 -10.14 9.50 -14.92
C ALA A 115 -9.93 9.45 -13.40
N LEU A 116 -11.00 9.52 -12.60
CA LEU A 116 -10.93 9.42 -11.14
C LEU A 116 -10.32 8.08 -10.69
N VAL A 117 -10.79 6.97 -11.29
CA VAL A 117 -10.26 5.64 -10.97
C VAL A 117 -8.83 5.46 -11.46
N SER A 118 -8.47 6.02 -12.62
CA SER A 118 -7.10 5.97 -13.16
C SER A 118 -6.12 6.66 -12.22
N VAL A 119 -6.45 7.86 -11.74
CA VAL A 119 -5.64 8.58 -10.74
C VAL A 119 -5.52 7.76 -9.46
N ALA A 120 -6.63 7.16 -9.00
CA ALA A 120 -6.61 6.33 -7.81
C ALA A 120 -5.77 5.05 -7.97
N ALA A 121 -5.81 4.42 -9.15
CA ALA A 121 -5.00 3.25 -9.49
C ALA A 121 -3.50 3.60 -9.58
N ALA A 122 -3.14 4.73 -10.21
CA ALA A 122 -1.78 5.28 -10.19
C ALA A 122 -1.27 5.55 -8.78
N ALA A 123 -2.07 6.23 -7.96
CA ALA A 123 -1.70 6.54 -6.60
C ALA A 123 -1.60 5.27 -5.73
N HIS A 124 -2.43 4.24 -5.98
CA HIS A 124 -2.27 2.92 -5.35
C HIS A 124 -0.91 2.29 -5.70
N GLN A 125 -0.53 2.28 -6.98
CA GLN A 125 0.75 1.70 -7.40
C GLN A 125 1.93 2.47 -6.79
N ALA A 126 1.84 3.80 -6.76
CA ALA A 126 2.83 4.66 -6.13
C ALA A 126 2.91 4.45 -4.60
N TRP A 127 1.76 4.23 -3.93
CA TRP A 127 1.70 3.85 -2.53
C TRP A 127 2.41 2.52 -2.28
N SER A 128 2.09 1.50 -3.07
CA SER A 128 2.68 0.17 -2.96
C SER A 128 4.20 0.20 -3.10
N ALA A 129 4.74 0.94 -4.07
CA ALA A 129 6.19 1.13 -4.23
C ALA A 129 6.86 1.66 -2.95
N ASN A 130 6.22 2.60 -2.25
CA ASN A 130 6.74 3.14 -0.99
C ASN A 130 6.52 2.20 0.21
N VAL A 131 5.39 1.50 0.30
CA VAL A 131 5.12 0.52 1.36
C VAL A 131 6.16 -0.60 1.35
N TYR A 132 6.49 -1.16 0.19
CA TYR A 132 7.52 -2.20 0.09
C TYR A 132 8.89 -1.73 0.61
N THR A 133 9.24 -0.48 0.37
CA THR A 133 10.51 0.07 0.87
C THR A 133 10.52 0.26 2.40
N LEU A 134 9.36 0.39 3.06
CA LEU A 134 9.30 0.46 4.53
C LEU A 134 9.86 -0.81 5.18
N ALA A 135 9.66 -1.98 4.56
CA ALA A 135 10.20 -3.23 5.08
C ALA A 135 11.73 -3.22 5.06
N SER A 136 12.37 -2.81 3.95
CA SER A 136 13.83 -2.69 3.88
C SER A 136 14.39 -1.54 4.72
N ASP A 137 13.62 -0.46 4.92
CA ASP A 137 14.05 0.69 5.71
C ASP A 137 14.06 0.37 7.23
N MET A 138 13.18 -0.54 7.68
CA MET A 138 13.01 -0.86 9.11
C MET A 138 13.54 -2.23 9.55
N PHE A 139 13.93 -3.12 8.64
CA PHE A 139 14.31 -4.49 8.98
C PHE A 139 15.68 -4.89 8.40
N PRO A 140 16.46 -5.74 9.11
CA PRO A 140 17.68 -6.29 8.54
C PRO A 140 17.37 -7.19 7.34
N GLN A 141 18.27 -7.23 6.36
CA GLN A 141 18.07 -7.95 5.08
C GLN A 141 17.51 -9.38 5.24
N PRO A 142 17.96 -10.23 6.19
CA PRO A 142 17.42 -11.58 6.35
C PRO A 142 15.96 -11.64 6.81
N ALA A 143 15.43 -10.57 7.41
CA ALA A 143 14.05 -10.48 7.90
C ALA A 143 13.07 -9.86 6.90
N VAL A 144 13.57 -9.14 5.88
CA VAL A 144 12.73 -8.38 4.93
C VAL A 144 11.72 -9.30 4.23
N ALA A 145 12.16 -10.46 3.73
CA ALA A 145 11.28 -11.40 3.04
C ALA A 145 10.15 -11.93 3.93
N SER A 146 10.46 -12.25 5.20
CA SER A 146 9.45 -12.73 6.17
C SER A 146 8.41 -11.64 6.47
N VAL A 147 8.84 -10.39 6.68
CA VAL A 147 7.93 -9.26 6.93
C VAL A 147 7.06 -8.98 5.71
N VAL A 148 7.65 -9.01 4.51
CA VAL A 148 6.90 -8.89 3.25
C VAL A 148 5.86 -10.00 3.14
N GLY A 149 6.19 -11.24 3.49
CA GLY A 149 5.26 -12.37 3.53
C GLY A 149 4.10 -12.15 4.49
N ILE A 150 4.35 -11.66 5.71
CA ILE A 150 3.31 -11.33 6.69
C ILE A 150 2.36 -10.27 6.13
N GLY A 151 2.90 -9.18 5.55
CA GLY A 151 2.06 -8.12 4.99
C GLY A 151 1.31 -8.55 3.74
N ALA A 152 1.89 -9.40 2.89
CA ALA A 152 1.20 -9.98 1.73
C ALA A 152 0.04 -10.88 2.16
N PHE A 153 0.23 -11.70 3.19
CA PHE A 153 -0.86 -12.50 3.78
C PHE A 153 -1.97 -11.61 4.33
N ALA A 154 -1.64 -10.56 5.09
CA ALA A 154 -2.61 -9.60 5.60
C ALA A 154 -3.38 -8.92 4.46
N GLY A 155 -2.68 -8.44 3.43
CA GLY A 155 -3.27 -7.86 2.23
C GLY A 155 -4.25 -8.79 1.52
N ALA A 156 -3.86 -10.06 1.31
CA ALA A 156 -4.71 -11.06 0.67
C ALA A 156 -5.96 -11.38 1.51
N MET A 157 -5.83 -11.52 2.83
CA MET A 157 -6.98 -11.71 3.72
C MET A 157 -7.94 -10.52 3.67
N GLY A 158 -7.40 -9.29 3.71
CA GLY A 158 -8.19 -8.08 3.53
C GLY A 158 -8.94 -8.08 2.20
N GLY A 159 -8.26 -8.47 1.12
CA GLY A 159 -8.85 -8.60 -0.21
C GLY A 159 -10.02 -9.57 -0.23
N VAL A 160 -9.83 -10.79 0.27
CA VAL A 160 -10.92 -11.81 0.34
C VAL A 160 -12.13 -11.28 1.11
N LEU A 161 -11.90 -10.68 2.28
CA LEU A 161 -12.98 -10.12 3.11
C LEU A 161 -13.70 -8.97 2.41
N PHE A 162 -12.95 -8.04 1.81
CA PHE A 162 -13.51 -6.88 1.13
C PHE A 162 -14.33 -7.27 -0.10
N GLN A 163 -13.90 -8.29 -0.84
CA GLN A 163 -14.67 -8.81 -1.98
C GLN A 163 -16.03 -9.36 -1.55
N GLN A 164 -16.08 -10.12 -0.44
CA GLN A 164 -17.34 -10.63 0.12
C GLN A 164 -18.24 -9.52 0.65
N ILE A 165 -17.67 -8.55 1.38
CA ILE A 165 -18.42 -7.40 1.91
C ILE A 165 -18.99 -6.57 0.77
N THR A 166 -18.19 -6.31 -0.27
CA THR A 166 -18.62 -5.56 -1.46
C THR A 166 -19.83 -6.22 -2.11
N GLY A 167 -19.80 -7.54 -2.33
CA GLY A 167 -20.94 -8.28 -2.87
C GLY A 167 -22.19 -8.11 -2.01
N ARG A 168 -22.11 -8.42 -0.71
CA ARG A 168 -23.26 -8.32 0.21
C ARG A 168 -23.85 -6.90 0.28
N VAL A 169 -23.00 -5.88 0.29
CA VAL A 169 -23.44 -4.48 0.33
C VAL A 169 -24.17 -4.10 -0.96
N LEU A 170 -23.62 -4.49 -2.13
CA LEU A 170 -24.23 -4.18 -3.42
C LEU A 170 -25.54 -4.95 -3.64
N ASP A 171 -25.60 -6.21 -3.22
CA ASP A 171 -26.83 -7.01 -3.27
C ASP A 171 -27.94 -6.39 -2.39
N ALA A 172 -27.57 -5.87 -1.22
CA ALA A 172 -28.53 -5.30 -0.27
C ALA A 172 -29.01 -3.88 -0.63
N ASN A 173 -28.20 -3.10 -1.36
CA ASN A 173 -28.48 -1.68 -1.62
C ASN A 173 -28.83 -1.37 -3.09
N GLY A 174 -29.04 -2.40 -3.91
CA GLY A 174 -29.41 -2.25 -5.32
C GLY A 174 -28.27 -1.76 -6.21
N SER A 175 -27.06 -2.31 -6.03
CA SER A 175 -25.86 -1.97 -6.80
C SER A 175 -25.39 -0.52 -6.64
N ASN A 176 -25.63 0.09 -5.48
CA ASN A 176 -25.09 1.40 -5.16
C ASN A 176 -23.64 1.30 -4.69
N TYR A 177 -22.71 1.68 -5.57
CA TYR A 177 -21.26 1.63 -5.35
C TYR A 177 -20.70 2.73 -4.44
N THR A 178 -21.50 3.77 -4.12
CA THR A 178 -21.07 4.92 -3.29
C THR A 178 -20.35 4.53 -1.99
N PRO A 179 -20.90 3.68 -1.11
CA PRO A 179 -20.22 3.30 0.13
C PRO A 179 -18.88 2.59 -0.11
N ILE A 180 -18.78 1.78 -1.16
CA ILE A 180 -17.56 1.03 -1.46
C ILE A 180 -16.45 1.98 -1.93
N PHE A 181 -16.75 2.90 -2.83
CA PHE A 181 -15.79 3.91 -3.28
C PHE A 181 -15.39 4.89 -2.17
N LEU A 182 -16.29 5.18 -1.22
CA LEU A 182 -15.95 5.96 -0.04
C LEU A 182 -14.89 5.24 0.82
N VAL A 183 -15.06 3.93 1.05
CA VAL A 183 -14.06 3.11 1.75
C VAL A 183 -12.74 3.11 0.96
N CYS A 184 -12.78 2.91 -0.36
CA CYS A 184 -11.58 2.96 -1.21
C CYS A 184 -10.84 4.30 -1.11
N GLY A 185 -11.58 5.41 -1.08
CA GLY A 185 -11.02 6.77 -0.96
C GLY A 185 -10.34 7.03 0.38
N LEU A 186 -10.88 6.49 1.48
CA LEU A 186 -10.42 6.78 2.84
C LEU A 186 -9.42 5.75 3.39
N ALA A 187 -9.35 4.56 2.80
CA ALA A 187 -8.50 3.46 3.26
C ALA A 187 -7.02 3.87 3.41
N TYR A 188 -6.50 4.67 2.48
CA TYR A 188 -5.08 5.06 2.45
C TYR A 188 -4.73 6.13 3.48
N ILE A 189 -5.65 7.07 3.75
CA ILE A 189 -5.46 8.05 4.82
C ILE A 189 -5.44 7.31 6.16
N THR A 190 -6.37 6.39 6.37
CA THR A 190 -6.44 5.55 7.56
C THR A 190 -5.17 4.71 7.71
N ALA A 191 -4.72 4.05 6.63
CA ALA A 191 -3.48 3.29 6.63
C ALA A 191 -2.26 4.15 6.96
N TRP A 192 -2.17 5.34 6.36
CA TRP A 192 -1.08 6.28 6.60
C TRP A 192 -1.03 6.73 8.06
N LEU A 193 -2.20 7.06 8.63
CA LEU A 193 -2.31 7.45 10.03
C LEU A 193 -1.86 6.31 10.95
N ILE A 194 -2.32 5.08 10.72
CA ILE A 194 -1.93 3.92 11.54
C ILE A 194 -0.43 3.63 11.41
N ILE A 195 0.13 3.68 10.20
CA ILE A 195 1.57 3.58 9.96
C ILE A 195 2.32 4.67 10.73
N HIS A 196 1.83 5.90 10.69
CA HIS A 196 2.45 7.02 11.39
C HIS A 196 2.45 6.81 12.90
N LEU A 197 1.39 6.26 13.47
CA LEU A 197 1.26 5.97 14.90
C LEU A 197 2.13 4.78 15.34
N LEU A 198 2.17 3.70 14.54
CA LEU A 198 2.95 2.49 14.85
C LEU A 198 4.46 2.71 14.65
N ALA A 199 4.85 3.45 13.63
CA ALA A 199 6.23 3.78 13.32
C ALA A 199 6.41 5.30 13.12
N PRO A 200 6.36 6.13 14.19
CA PRO A 200 6.52 7.59 14.10
C PRO A 200 7.82 8.01 13.43
N ARG A 201 8.86 7.23 13.68
CA ARG A 201 10.14 7.26 13.00
C ARG A 201 10.35 5.90 12.38
N LEU A 202 10.72 5.84 11.09
CA LEU A 202 11.12 4.60 10.40
C LEU A 202 12.49 4.11 10.90
N GLU A 203 12.61 3.90 12.21
CA GLU A 203 13.81 3.41 12.85
C GLU A 203 13.89 1.88 12.67
N PRO A 204 15.10 1.34 12.46
CA PRO A 204 15.31 -0.10 12.40
C PRO A 204 14.75 -0.80 13.63
N ALA A 205 13.99 -1.87 13.41
CA ALA A 205 13.45 -2.69 14.47
C ALA A 205 14.59 -3.41 15.22
N ALA A 206 14.52 -3.41 16.55
CA ALA A 206 15.48 -4.07 17.42
C ALA A 206 15.24 -5.59 17.47
N ILE A 207 15.55 -6.29 16.38
CA ILE A 207 15.22 -7.72 16.19
C ILE A 207 16.41 -8.59 15.74
N GLY A 208 17.63 -8.02 15.72
CA GLY A 208 18.88 -8.79 15.66
C GLY A 208 19.41 -9.09 17.06
N ASP A 209 20.20 -10.16 17.22
CA ASP A 209 21.08 -10.27 18.38
C ASP A 209 22.05 -9.09 18.35
N ALA A 210 22.35 -8.50 19.51
CA ALA A 210 23.38 -7.46 19.61
C ALA A 210 24.65 -7.95 18.88
N PRO A 211 25.39 -7.08 18.16
CA PRO A 211 26.65 -7.50 17.54
C PRO A 211 27.49 -8.15 18.64
N ARG A 212 27.86 -9.42 18.44
CA ARG A 212 28.81 -10.10 19.35
C ARG A 212 30.01 -9.16 19.45
N SER A 213 30.27 -8.64 20.64
CA SER A 213 31.48 -7.88 20.93
C SER A 213 32.64 -8.63 20.29
N ALA A 214 33.41 -7.95 19.43
CA ALA A 214 34.60 -8.53 18.83
C ALA A 214 35.43 -9.24 19.91
N PRO A 215 36.05 -10.40 19.63
CA PRO A 215 36.95 -11.04 20.59
C PRO A 215 37.92 -9.98 21.10
N ARG A 216 38.05 -9.82 22.42
CA ARG A 216 39.04 -8.90 22.99
C ARG A 216 40.39 -9.25 22.36
N PRO A 217 41.15 -8.26 21.85
CA PRO A 217 42.49 -8.53 21.39
C PRO A 217 43.27 -9.21 22.51
N PRO A 218 44.13 -10.19 22.19
CA PRO A 218 44.95 -10.85 23.20
C PRO A 218 45.73 -9.80 24.00
N PRO A 219 45.90 -9.97 25.33
CA PRO A 219 46.67 -9.04 26.12
C PRO A 219 48.06 -8.88 25.50
N HIS A 220 48.51 -7.64 25.35
CA HIS A 220 49.84 -7.35 24.84
C HIS A 220 50.88 -8.09 25.70
N PRO A 221 51.94 -8.67 25.09
CA PRO A 221 53.04 -9.24 25.85
C PRO A 221 53.59 -8.15 26.78
N VAL A 222 53.60 -8.43 28.07
CA VAL A 222 54.29 -7.60 29.05
C VAL A 222 55.78 -7.72 28.72
N ALA A 223 56.39 -6.61 28.31
CA ALA A 223 57.83 -6.50 28.07
C ALA A 223 58.60 -6.48 29.40
#